data_AF-A0A9D6YKP6-F1
#
_entry.id   AF-A0A9D6YKP6-F1
#
_cell.length_a   1.000
_cell.length_b   1.000
_cell.length_c   1.000
_cell.angle_alpha   90.00
_cell.angle_beta   90.00
_cell.angle_gamma   90.00
#
_symmetry.space_group_name_H-M   'P 1'
#
loop_
_entity.id
_entity.type
_entity.pdbx_description
1 polymer ?
#
loop_
_entity_poly.entity_id
_entity_poly.type
_entity_poly.pdbx_seq_one_letter_code
_entity_poly.pdbx_strand_id
1 'polypeptide(L)'
;MQPFRPYPPGTKIGLTTTIPVEAVLAAGLTPVDLNNLFISSPQALARVSLAETAGFPRTVCAWVKGIYATLRDHTEIEAVIVAC
;
A
#
# COMPACT_ATOMS: atom_id res chain seq x y z
N MET A 1 -22.74 -12.73 -7.31
CA MET A 1 -22.07 -11.43 -7.50
C MET A 1 -22.19 -10.67 -6.20
N GLN A 2 -21.09 -10.24 -5.58
CA GLN A 2 -21.19 -9.32 -4.45
C GLN A 2 -21.71 -7.97 -4.96
N PRO A 3 -22.61 -7.30 -4.23
CA PRO A 3 -23.08 -5.97 -4.63
C PRO A 3 -21.89 -5.01 -4.63
N PHE A 4 -21.74 -4.24 -5.72
CA PHE A 4 -20.75 -3.17 -5.78
C PHE A 4 -21.09 -2.14 -4.70
N ARG A 5 -20.22 -2.02 -3.70
CA ARG A 5 -20.28 -0.95 -2.71
C ARG A 5 -19.15 0.04 -3.03
N PRO A 6 -19.46 1.26 -3.50
CA PRO A 6 -18.44 2.27 -3.71
C PRO A 6 -17.81 2.67 -2.38
N TYR A 7 -16.51 2.97 -2.39
CA TYR A 7 -15.82 3.56 -1.25
C TYR A 7 -16.38 4.97 -0.97
N PRO A 8 -16.52 5.37 0.30
CA PRO A 8 -16.87 6.75 0.65
C PRO A 8 -15.86 7.76 0.09
N PRO A 9 -16.29 8.99 -0.24
CA PRO A 9 -15.36 10.07 -0.55
C PRO A 9 -14.35 10.30 0.59
N GLY A 10 -13.10 10.53 0.24
CA GLY A 10 -11.99 10.71 1.17
C GLY A 10 -11.28 9.41 1.57
N THR A 11 -11.85 8.22 1.29
CA THR A 11 -11.20 6.93 1.58
C THR A 11 -9.81 6.85 0.96
N LYS A 12 -8.82 6.38 1.73
CA LYS A 12 -7.42 6.27 1.29
C LYS A 12 -7.19 4.97 0.51
N ILE A 13 -6.58 5.11 -0.66
CA ILE A 13 -6.25 4.02 -1.58
C ILE A 13 -4.74 3.99 -1.81
N GLY A 14 -4.10 2.90 -1.39
CA GLY A 14 -2.67 2.67 -1.55
C GLY A 14 -2.29 2.32 -3.00
N LEU A 15 -1.20 2.88 -3.50
CA LEU A 15 -0.67 2.65 -4.83
C LEU A 15 0.72 2.02 -4.72
N THR A 16 0.93 0.86 -5.35
CA THR A 16 2.25 0.21 -5.39
C THR A 16 3.06 0.52 -6.64
N THR A 17 2.47 1.22 -7.60
CA THR A 17 3.09 1.61 -8.87
C THR A 17 2.53 2.94 -9.36
N THR A 18 3.12 3.46 -10.42
CA THR A 18 2.55 4.55 -11.20
C THR A 18 1.29 4.08 -11.92
N ILE A 19 0.18 4.77 -11.67
CA ILE A 19 -1.08 4.65 -12.41
C ILE A 19 -1.56 6.05 -12.82
N PRO A 20 -2.54 6.18 -13.71
CA PRO A 20 -3.28 7.44 -13.89
C PRO A 20 -4.04 7.79 -12.60
N VAL A 21 -3.39 8.56 -11.71
CA VAL A 21 -3.90 8.91 -10.38
C VAL A 21 -5.21 9.72 -10.46
N GLU A 22 -5.46 10.37 -11.60
CA GLU A 22 -6.68 11.10 -11.92
C GLU A 22 -7.92 10.22 -11.78
N ALA A 23 -7.83 8.91 -12.05
CA ALA A 23 -8.95 8.00 -11.86
C ALA A 23 -9.36 7.87 -10.38
N VAL A 24 -8.38 7.83 -9.47
CA VAL A 24 -8.61 7.77 -8.02
C VAL A 24 -9.18 9.09 -7.52
N LEU A 25 -8.60 10.21 -7.98
CA LEU A 25 -9.05 11.56 -7.62
C LEU A 25 -10.47 11.84 -8.14
N ALA A 26 -10.80 11.45 -9.37
CA ALA A 26 -12.13 11.62 -9.96
C ALA A 26 -13.20 10.79 -9.25
N ALA A 27 -12.83 9.68 -8.62
CA ALA A 27 -13.72 8.90 -7.75
C ALA A 27 -13.93 9.53 -6.35
N GLY A 28 -13.31 10.68 -6.07
CA GLY A 28 -13.37 11.33 -4.76
C GLY A 28 -12.54 10.62 -3.69
N LEU A 29 -11.60 9.76 -4.08
CA LEU A 29 -10.75 8.98 -3.16
C LEU A 29 -9.40 9.66 -2.97
N THR A 30 -8.70 9.30 -1.90
CA THR A 30 -7.39 9.86 -1.54
C THR A 30 -6.27 8.90 -1.93
N PRO A 31 -5.45 9.17 -2.97
CA PRO A 31 -4.33 8.30 -3.34
C PRO A 31 -3.21 8.39 -2.29
N VAL A 32 -2.61 7.24 -1.97
CA VAL A 32 -1.45 7.13 -1.08
C VAL A 32 -0.35 6.36 -1.78
N ASP A 33 0.78 7.00 -2.04
CA ASP A 33 1.95 6.35 -2.61
C ASP A 33 2.65 5.48 -1.55
N LEU A 34 2.51 4.17 -1.67
CA LEU A 34 3.06 3.22 -0.70
C LEU A 34 4.58 3.07 -0.83
N ASN A 35 5.15 3.34 -2.01
CA ASN A 35 6.59 3.30 -2.18
C ASN A 35 7.22 4.45 -1.39
N ASN A 36 6.71 5.66 -1.56
CA ASN A 36 7.20 6.82 -0.82
C ASN A 36 6.91 6.71 0.69
N LEU A 37 5.72 6.29 1.07
CA LEU A 37 5.37 6.07 2.48
C LEU A 37 6.29 5.04 3.16
N PHE A 38 6.72 4.02 2.43
CA PHE A 38 7.68 3.03 2.91
C PHE A 38 9.10 3.60 3.00
N ILE A 39 9.67 4.07 1.89
CA ILE A 39 11.11 4.38 1.80
C ILE A 39 11.51 5.63 2.59
N SER A 40 10.59 6.59 2.75
CA SER A 40 10.82 7.80 3.52
C SER A 40 10.71 7.58 5.04
N SER A 41 10.29 6.39 5.48
CA SER A 41 10.22 6.07 6.90
C SER A 41 11.61 5.78 7.48
N PRO A 42 11.95 6.32 8.67
CA PRO A 42 13.17 5.91 9.38
C PRO A 42 13.16 4.41 9.75
N GLN A 43 12.00 3.76 9.69
CA GLN A 43 11.83 2.34 9.99
C GLN A 43 11.88 1.44 8.76
N ALA A 44 12.25 1.95 7.56
CA ALA A 44 12.21 1.18 6.32
C ALA A 44 12.95 -0.17 6.41
N LEU A 45 14.18 -0.18 6.92
CA LEU A 45 14.94 -1.43 7.08
C LEU A 45 14.29 -2.38 8.11
N ALA A 46 13.81 -1.85 9.23
CA ALA A 46 13.13 -2.64 10.27
C ALA A 46 11.86 -3.30 9.73
N ARG A 47 11.10 -2.58 8.88
CA ARG A 47 9.90 -3.09 8.21
C ARG A 47 10.20 -4.26 7.28
N VAL A 48 11.32 -4.22 6.55
CA VAL A 48 11.76 -5.38 5.74
C VAL A 48 12.02 -6.60 6.64
N SER A 49 12.76 -6.43 7.72
CA SER A 49 13.04 -7.50 8.70
C SER A 49 11.76 -8.03 9.37
N LEU A 50 10.78 -7.16 9.62
CA LEU A 50 9.49 -7.55 10.19
C LEU A 50 8.73 -8.46 9.23
N ALA A 51 8.71 -8.16 7.92
CA ALA A 51 8.08 -9.03 6.93
C ALA A 51 8.77 -10.40 6.85
N GLU A 52 10.09 -10.46 6.93
CA GLU A 52 10.84 -11.73 6.96
C GLU A 52 10.49 -12.55 8.22
N THR A 53 10.39 -11.89 9.37
CA THR A 53 9.94 -12.51 10.63
C THR A 53 8.49 -13.00 10.54
N ALA A 54 7.64 -12.31 9.76
CA ALA A 54 6.27 -12.72 9.46
C ALA A 54 6.16 -13.84 8.42
N GLY A 55 7.30 -14.35 7.90
CA GLY A 55 7.36 -15.52 7.02
C GLY A 55 7.68 -15.22 5.55
N PHE A 56 7.96 -13.96 5.17
CA PHE A 56 8.41 -13.67 3.81
C PHE A 56 9.81 -14.25 3.56
N PRO A 57 10.05 -14.97 2.45
CA PRO A 57 11.39 -15.41 2.09
C PRO A 57 12.34 -14.22 1.91
N ARG A 58 13.61 -14.39 2.33
CA ARG A 58 14.65 -13.38 2.10
C ARG A 58 14.82 -13.01 0.62
N THR A 59 14.52 -13.95 -0.28
CA THR A 59 14.59 -13.79 -1.75
C THR A 59 13.48 -12.91 -2.33
N VAL A 60 12.41 -12.63 -1.59
CA VAL A 60 11.38 -11.68 -2.05
C VAL A 60 11.95 -10.26 -2.06
N CYS A 61 11.51 -9.45 -3.02
CA CYS A 61 11.91 -8.05 -3.16
C CYS A 61 11.70 -7.26 -1.84
N ALA A 62 12.71 -6.46 -1.47
CA ALA A 62 12.67 -5.63 -0.27
C ALA A 62 11.51 -4.61 -0.28
N TRP A 63 11.13 -4.08 -1.46
CA TRP A 63 9.99 -3.18 -1.60
C TRP A 63 8.66 -3.85 -1.23
N VAL A 64 8.43 -5.08 -1.71
CA VAL A 64 7.20 -5.84 -1.39
C VAL A 64 7.13 -6.12 0.11
N LYS A 65 8.25 -6.58 0.70
CA LYS A 65 8.38 -6.81 2.15
C LYS A 65 8.12 -5.54 2.95
N GLY A 66 8.75 -4.44 2.55
CA GLY A 66 8.64 -3.15 3.21
C GLY A 66 7.24 -2.53 3.13
N ILE A 67 6.60 -2.60 1.96
CA ILE A 67 5.23 -2.13 1.75
C ILE A 67 4.24 -2.97 2.57
N TYR A 68 4.40 -4.30 2.59
CA TYR A 68 3.59 -5.19 3.43
C TYR A 68 3.64 -4.76 4.90
N ALA A 69 4.84 -4.59 5.45
CA ALA A 69 5.00 -4.19 6.84
C ALA A 69 4.53 -2.74 7.09
N THR A 70 4.70 -1.83 6.11
CA THR A 70 4.16 -0.47 6.19
C THR A 70 2.64 -0.49 6.33
N LEU A 71 1.93 -1.25 5.49
CA LEU A 71 0.47 -1.33 5.52
C LEU A 71 -0.08 -1.89 6.84
N ARG A 72 0.68 -2.71 7.57
CA ARG A 72 0.26 -3.20 8.89
C ARG A 72 0.09 -2.08 9.93
N ASP A 73 0.82 -0.98 9.78
CA ASP A 73 0.73 0.19 10.66
C ASP A 73 -0.25 1.25 10.14
N HIS A 74 -0.74 1.11 8.90
CA HIS A 74 -1.58 2.09 8.21
C HIS A 74 -2.98 1.53 7.92
N THR A 75 -3.71 1.20 8.98
CA THR A 75 -5.07 0.63 8.92
C THR A 75 -6.11 1.57 8.29
N GLU A 76 -5.79 2.85 8.14
CA GLU A 76 -6.64 3.82 7.46
C GLU A 76 -6.64 3.70 5.92
N ILE A 77 -5.73 2.90 5.35
CA ILE A 77 -5.68 2.59 3.92
C ILE A 77 -6.58 1.40 3.65
N GLU A 78 -7.76 1.64 3.08
CA GLU A 78 -8.82 0.62 2.97
C GLU A 78 -8.59 -0.37 1.82
N ALA A 79 -7.89 0.06 0.77
CA ALA A 79 -7.62 -0.77 -0.40
C ALA A 79 -6.29 -0.41 -1.06
N VAL A 80 -5.76 -1.35 -1.85
CA VAL A 80 -4.50 -1.19 -2.58
C VAL A 80 -4.71 -1.51 -4.05
N ILE A 81 -4.28 -0.60 -4.93
CA ILE A 81 -4.15 -0.85 -6.37
C ILE A 81 -2.76 -1.41 -6.61
N VAL A 82 -2.72 -2.62 -7.14
CA VAL A 82 -1.50 -3.38 -7.41
C VAL A 82 -1.40 -3.61 -8.92
N ALA A 83 -0.24 -3.34 -9.51
CA ALA A 83 0.09 -3.82 -10.84
C ALA A 83 1.11 -4.95 -10.72
N CYS A 84 0.83 -6.07 -11.36
CA CYS A 84 1.73 -7.21 -11.51
C CYS A 84 2.47 -7.13 -12.85
#